data_AF-A0A9E2UWM4-F1
#
_entry.id   AF-A0A9E2UWM4-F1
#
_cell.length_a   1.000
_cell.length_b   1.000
_cell.length_c   1.000
_cell.angle_alpha   90.00
_cell.angle_beta   90.00
_cell.angle_gamma   90.00
#
_symmetry.space_group_name_H-M   'P 1'
#
loop_
_entity.id
_entity.type
_entity.pdbx_description
1 polymer ?
#
loop_
_entity_poly.entity_id
_entity_poly.type
_entity_poly.pdbx_seq_one_letter_code
_entity_poly.pdbx_strand_id
1 'polypeptide(L)' 'MRAAITDLRGILEVAYDAQEDLFTVRFDSQQAGVEDIFAAVFLAGRQTGQDYLPQMVS' A
#
# COMPACT_ATOMS: atom_id res chain seq x y z
N MET A 1 2.93 -7.60 -2.21
CA MET A 1 2.79 -6.20 -1.79
C MET A 1 2.16 -5.32 -2.87
N ARG A 2 2.91 -4.94 -3.92
CA ARG A 2 2.47 -4.00 -4.97
C ARG A 2 1.11 -4.35 -5.58
N ALA A 3 0.91 -5.62 -5.94
CA ALA A 3 -0.36 -6.08 -6.51
C ALA A 3 -1.57 -5.81 -5.60
N ALA A 4 -1.44 -6.10 -4.30
CA ALA A 4 -2.53 -5.94 -3.34
C ALA A 4 -2.94 -4.48 -3.11
N ILE A 5 -2.00 -3.53 -3.23
CA ILE A 5 -2.32 -2.10 -3.18
C ILE A 5 -2.94 -1.67 -4.52
N THR A 6 -2.42 -2.18 -5.65
CA THR A 6 -2.90 -1.79 -6.99
C THR A 6 -4.36 -2.20 -7.23
N ASP A 7 -4.82 -3.28 -6.58
CA ASP A 7 -6.20 -3.78 -6.71
C ASP A 7 -7.24 -2.97 -5.90
N LEU A 8 -6.80 -2.05 -5.03
CA LEU A 8 -7.71 -1.16 -4.31
C LEU A 8 -8.34 -0.13 -5.27
N ARG A 9 -9.66 -0.01 -5.23
CA ARG A 9 -10.38 1.05 -5.94
C ARG A 9 -9.89 2.41 -5.44
N GLY A 10 -9.57 3.31 -6.36
CA GLY A 10 -9.07 4.65 -6.05
C GLY A 10 -7.55 4.77 -6.04
N ILE A 11 -6.80 3.68 -6.18
CA ILE A 11 -5.35 3.75 -6.38
C ILE A 11 -5.04 4.14 -7.81
N LEU A 12 -4.22 5.17 -7.96
CA LEU A 12 -3.80 5.73 -9.25
C LEU A 12 -2.42 5.23 -9.64
N GLU A 13 -1.50 5.14 -8.67
CA GLU A 13 -0.12 4.75 -8.92
C GLU A 13 0.50 4.12 -7.67
N VAL A 14 1.32 3.09 -7.87
CA VAL A 14 2.20 2.51 -6.85
C VAL A 14 3.59 2.39 -7.43
N ALA A 15 4.53 3.16 -6.88
CA ALA A 15 5.94 3.13 -7.24
C ALA A 15 6.77 2.55 -6.09
N TYR A 16 7.80 1.77 -6.41
CA TYR A 16 8.76 1.26 -5.44
C TYR A 16 10.10 1.96 -5.67
N ASP A 17 10.61 2.61 -4.63
CA ASP A 17 11.96 3.16 -4.59
C ASP A 17 12.88 2.15 -3.91
N ALA A 18 13.79 1.55 -4.68
CA ALA A 18 14.74 0.57 -4.18
C ALA A 18 15.94 1.18 -3.43
N GLN A 19 16.18 2.49 -3.56
CA GLN A 19 17.24 3.18 -2.80
C GLN A 19 16.80 3.41 -1.36
N GLU A 20 15.55 3.81 -1.17
CA GLU A 20 14.99 4.09 0.15
C GLU A 20 14.20 2.90 0.75
N ASP A 21 13.96 1.86 -0.06
CA ASP A 21 13.12 0.71 0.26
C ASP A 21 11.69 1.12 0.65
N LEU A 22 11.11 2.06 -0.13
CA LEU A 22 9.81 2.66 0.12
C LEU A 22 8.83 2.41 -1.02
N PHE A 23 7.55 2.27 -0.67
CA PHE A 23 6.45 2.32 -1.62
C PHE A 23 5.77 3.69 -1.56
N THR A 24 5.72 4.40 -2.68
CA THR A 24 4.91 5.61 -2.84
C THR A 24 3.59 5.25 -3.49
N VAL A 25 2.49 5.66 -2.85
CA VAL A 25 1.12 5.38 -3.33
C VAL A 25 0.42 6.70 -3.62
N ARG A 26 -0.03 6.87 -4.87
CA ARG A 26 -0.93 7.97 -5.24
C ARG A 26 -2.34 7.42 -5.37
N PHE A 27 -3.29 8.11 -4.77
CA PHE A 27 -4.68 7.67 -4.71
C PHE A 27 -5.65 8.85 -4.77
N ASP A 28 -6.87 8.57 -5.19
CA ASP A 28 -8.00 9.50 -5.13
C ASP A 28 -8.61 9.45 -3.72
N SER A 29 -8.48 10.56 -2.98
CA SER A 29 -8.95 10.68 -1.60
C SER A 29 -10.48 10.64 -1.46
N GLN A 30 -11.23 10.73 -2.56
CA GLN A 30 -12.69 10.51 -2.54
C GLN A 30 -13.06 9.02 -2.56
N GLN A 31 -12.12 8.15 -2.95
CA GLN A 31 -12.36 6.72 -3.18
C GLN A 31 -11.56 5.80 -2.27
N ALA A 32 -10.39 6.24 -1.79
CA ALA A 32 -9.54 5.48 -0.89
C ALA A 32 -8.94 6.39 0.19
N GLY A 33 -8.83 5.86 1.40
CA GLY A 33 -8.10 6.47 2.50
C GLY A 33 -6.76 5.78 2.78
N VAL A 34 -5.96 6.41 3.63
CA VAL A 34 -4.72 5.82 4.16
C VAL A 34 -5.01 4.51 4.90
N GLU A 35 -6.12 4.45 5.64
CA GLU A 35 -6.54 3.25 6.38
C GLU A 35 -6.83 2.07 5.46
N ASP A 36 -7.45 2.31 4.29
CA ASP A 36 -7.71 1.26 3.29
C ASP A 36 -6.41 0.70 2.72
N ILE A 37 -5.44 1.58 2.44
CA ILE A 37 -4.11 1.20 1.96
C ILE A 37 -3.39 0.37 3.02
N PHE A 38 -3.44 0.79 4.28
CA PHE A 38 -2.83 0.07 5.39
C PHE A 38 -3.47 -1.30 5.59
N ALA A 39 -4.79 -1.39 5.51
CA ALA A 39 -5.53 -2.64 5.61
C ALA A 39 -5.18 -3.61 4.47
N ALA A 40 -5.07 -3.13 3.23
CA ALA A 40 -4.68 -3.97 2.09
C ALA A 40 -3.24 -4.48 2.22
N VAL A 41 -2.33 -3.63 2.68
CA VAL A 41 -0.95 -4.01 2.99
C VAL A 41 -0.93 -5.12 4.05
N PHE A 42 -1.62 -4.92 5.15
CA PHE A 42 -1.66 -5.87 6.26
C PHE A 42 -2.24 -7.22 5.82
N LEU A 43 -3.35 -7.19 5.06
CA LEU A 43 -3.99 -8.38 4.52
C LEU A 43 -3.06 -9.13 3.56
N ALA A 44 -2.37 -8.42 2.67
CA ALA A 44 -1.41 -9.01 1.74
C ALA A 44 -0.26 -9.69 2.49
N GLY A 45 0.23 -9.08 3.57
CA GLY A 45 1.20 -9.69 4.45
C GLY A 45 0.72 -11.03 4.98
N ARG A 46 -0.45 -11.03 5.63
CA ARG A 46 -1.04 -12.23 6.22
C ARG A 46 -1.20 -13.37 5.22
N GLN A 47 -1.61 -13.06 3.98
CA GLN A 47 -1.74 -14.04 2.91
C GLN A 47 -0.41 -14.66 2.46
N THR A 48 0.69 -13.92 2.60
CA THR A 48 2.04 -14.37 2.27
C THR A 48 2.82 -14.95 3.46
N GLY A 49 2.19 -15.01 4.64
CA GLY A 49 2.83 -15.48 5.88
C GLY A 49 3.85 -14.49 6.46
N GLN A 50 3.77 -13.21 6.10
CA GLN A 50 4.63 -12.15 6.63
C GLN A 50 3.77 -11.05 7.28
N ASP A 51 4.13 -10.60 8.48
CA ASP A 51 3.43 -9.47 9.10
C ASP A 51 4.06 -8.15 8.62
N TYR A 52 3.44 -7.52 7.62
CA TYR A 52 3.81 -6.18 7.20
C TYR A 52 3.09 -5.14 8.05
N LEU A 53 3.87 -4.30 8.73
CA LEU A 53 3.38 -3.17 9.51
C LEU A 53 3.71 -1.87 8.76
N PRO A 54 2.80 -1.37 7.91
CA PRO A 54 3.05 -0.16 7.14
C PRO A 54 3.20 1.04 8.07
N GLN A 55 4.12 1.92 7.71
CA GLN A 55 4.32 3.20 8.38
C GLN A 55 4.32 4.30 7.32
N MET A 56 3.79 5.47 7.68
CA MET A 56 3.88 6.65 6.84
C MET A 56 5.18 7.37 7.16
N VAL A 57 5.96 7.69 6.13
CA VAL A 57 7.16 8.52 6.23
C VAL A 57 6.78 9.92 5.75
N SER A 58 7.00 10.94 6.58
CA SER A 58 6.65 12.36 6.31
C SER A 58 7.85 13.18 5.89
#